data_AF-A0A6J3A338-F1
#
_entry.id   AF-A0A6J3A338-F1
#
_cell.length_a   1.000
_cell.length_b   1.000
_cell.length_c   1.000
_cell.angle_alpha   90.00
_cell.angle_beta   90.00
_cell.angle_gamma   90.00
#
_symmetry.space_group_name_H-M   'P 1'
#
loop_
_entity.id
_entity.type
_entity.pdbx_description
1 polymer ?
#
loop_
_entity_poly.entity_id
_entity_poly.type
_entity_poly.pdbx_seq_one_letter_code
_entity_poly.pdbx_strand_id
1 'polypeptide(L)'
;MEFIMHGVSIAKRWGQSRWRAGGAGWQGSRRAEASPKAGPRSQKQLELKVAELVQFLLIKDQKKIPIKRADILKHVVGDYKDIFPDLLKLAAQRLEYVFGYRLVELEPKSNTYILINTLEPVEEDAEVRGDQGTPTTGLLMIVLGLIFMKGNSIKETEVWDFLRRLGVHPTKKHLIFGDPKKLITEDFVRQRYLEYRRIPHTDPVDYEFQWGPRTNLETSKMKVLKFVAKVHNQDPKDWPAQYCEALAEEEARARPQTGGPAPSS
;
A
#
# COMPACT_ATOMS: atom_id res chain seq x y z
N MET A 1 -12.87 -32.05 3.82
CA MET A 1 -11.51 -31.73 4.30
C MET A 1 -10.44 -31.86 3.20
N GLU A 2 -10.79 -31.80 1.91
CA GLU A 2 -9.80 -31.92 0.81
C GLU A 2 -9.37 -30.59 0.16
N PHE A 3 -9.95 -29.45 0.58
CA PHE A 3 -9.65 -28.14 0.01
C PHE A 3 -8.52 -27.37 0.70
N ILE A 4 -8.02 -27.85 1.84
CA ILE A 4 -7.03 -27.12 2.66
C ILE A 4 -5.59 -27.62 2.39
N MET A 5 -5.40 -28.84 1.90
CA MET A 5 -4.05 -29.43 1.72
C MET A 5 -3.45 -29.21 0.32
N HIS A 6 -4.23 -28.80 -0.68
CA HIS A 6 -3.70 -28.53 -2.03
C HIS A 6 -3.07 -27.14 -2.19
N GLY A 7 -3.41 -26.15 -1.35
CA GLY A 7 -2.91 -24.78 -1.49
C GLY A 7 -1.43 -24.61 -1.14
N VAL A 8 -0.93 -25.34 -0.14
CA VAL A 8 0.45 -25.22 0.33
C VAL A 8 1.45 -25.96 -0.57
N SER A 9 1.00 -27.00 -1.27
CA SER A 9 1.87 -27.85 -2.11
C SER A 9 2.18 -27.23 -3.49
N ILE A 10 1.33 -26.33 -3.99
CA ILE A 10 1.53 -25.68 -5.30
C ILE A 10 2.56 -24.54 -5.21
N ALA A 11 2.66 -23.84 -4.07
CA ALA A 11 3.58 -22.71 -3.89
C ALA A 11 5.07 -23.11 -4.00
N LYS A 12 5.44 -24.35 -3.69
CA LYS A 12 6.84 -24.82 -3.75
C LYS A 12 7.30 -25.30 -5.14
N ARG A 13 6.40 -25.50 -6.12
CA ARG A 13 6.75 -26.09 -7.43
C ARG A 13 6.93 -25.08 -8.57
N TRP A 14 6.58 -23.81 -8.38
CA TRP A 14 6.66 -22.78 -9.44
C TRP A 14 7.86 -21.81 -9.31
N GLY A 15 8.82 -22.12 -8.43
CA GLY A 15 10.04 -21.31 -8.21
C GLY A 15 11.11 -21.40 -9.29
N GLN A 16 10.83 -22.00 -10.45
CA GLN A 16 11.86 -22.28 -11.45
C GLN A 16 11.35 -22.10 -12.88
N SER A 17 11.13 -20.85 -13.31
CA SER A 17 11.29 -20.46 -14.72
C SER A 17 11.44 -18.95 -14.87
N ARG A 18 12.67 -18.60 -15.22
CA ARG A 18 13.29 -17.30 -15.43
C ARG A 18 12.71 -16.60 -16.66
N TRP A 19 12.09 -15.43 -16.47
CA TRP A 19 11.77 -14.52 -17.59
C TRP A 19 13.06 -13.87 -18.09
N ARG A 20 13.55 -14.30 -19.27
CA ARG A 20 14.59 -13.58 -20.02
C ARG A 20 13.93 -12.53 -20.90
N ALA A 21 14.38 -11.28 -20.77
CA ALA A 21 14.11 -10.21 -21.72
C ALA A 21 14.89 -10.47 -23.02
N GLY A 22 14.21 -10.34 -24.16
CA GLY A 22 14.83 -10.33 -25.48
C GLY A 22 14.06 -9.35 -26.37
N GLY A 23 14.71 -8.27 -26.76
CA GLY A 23 14.22 -7.35 -27.78
C GLY A 23 14.73 -7.74 -29.16
N ALA A 24 13.91 -7.54 -30.19
CA ALA A 24 14.31 -7.33 -31.58
C ALA A 24 13.09 -6.77 -32.33
N GLY A 25 13.29 -5.74 -33.15
CA GLY A 25 12.24 -5.14 -33.97
C GLY A 25 11.94 -5.94 -35.25
N TRP A 26 10.97 -5.45 -36.02
CA TRP A 26 11.06 -5.03 -37.43
C TRP A 26 9.64 -4.83 -38.01
N GLN A 27 9.56 -3.94 -39.00
CA GLN A 27 8.36 -3.43 -39.69
C GLN A 27 7.64 -4.50 -40.53
N GLY A 28 6.33 -4.29 -40.77
CA GLY A 28 5.58 -5.01 -41.80
C GLY A 28 4.08 -4.76 -41.78
N SER A 29 3.58 -4.05 -42.79
CA SER A 29 2.17 -3.74 -43.04
C SER A 29 1.42 -4.95 -43.62
N ARG A 30 0.24 -5.32 -43.08
CA ARG A 30 -1.03 -5.56 -43.82
C ARG A 30 -2.11 -6.26 -42.98
N ARG A 31 -3.33 -5.85 -43.33
CA ARG A 31 -4.65 -6.52 -43.18
C ARG A 31 -5.30 -6.47 -41.78
N ALA A 32 -6.34 -5.63 -41.71
CA ALA A 32 -7.37 -5.70 -40.70
C ALA A 32 -8.14 -7.02 -40.86
N GLU A 33 -7.72 -8.04 -40.13
CA GLU A 33 -8.56 -9.18 -39.80
C GLU A 33 -9.33 -8.84 -38.52
N ALA A 34 -10.65 -8.83 -38.62
CA ALA A 34 -11.55 -8.62 -37.51
C ALA A 34 -11.26 -9.68 -36.43
N SER A 35 -10.99 -9.22 -35.21
CA SER A 35 -10.79 -10.10 -34.06
C SER A 35 -11.96 -11.08 -33.91
N PRO A 36 -11.71 -12.37 -33.65
CA PRO A 36 -12.79 -13.30 -33.35
C PRO A 36 -13.49 -12.85 -32.08
N LYS A 37 -14.81 -12.63 -32.16
CA LYS A 37 -15.66 -12.39 -30.99
C LYS A 37 -15.46 -13.56 -30.03
N ALA A 38 -15.03 -13.26 -28.81
CA ALA A 38 -14.82 -14.24 -27.74
C ALA A 38 -16.05 -15.14 -27.59
N GLY A 39 -15.87 -16.45 -27.78
CA GLY A 39 -16.92 -17.44 -27.57
C GLY A 39 -17.38 -17.51 -26.10
N PRO A 40 -18.44 -18.28 -25.79
CA PRO A 40 -18.92 -18.45 -24.44
C PRO A 40 -17.81 -18.96 -23.53
N ARG A 41 -17.42 -18.16 -22.54
CA ARG A 41 -16.30 -18.46 -21.64
C ARG A 41 -16.77 -19.48 -20.60
N SER A 42 -16.00 -20.54 -20.42
CA SER A 42 -16.34 -21.56 -19.40
C SER A 42 -16.06 -21.03 -17.99
N GLN A 43 -16.87 -21.46 -17.02
CA GLN A 43 -16.69 -21.09 -15.61
C GLN A 43 -15.29 -21.43 -15.08
N LYS A 44 -14.72 -22.54 -15.54
CA LYS A 44 -13.34 -22.97 -15.21
C LYS A 44 -12.27 -21.99 -15.69
N GLN A 45 -12.45 -21.37 -16.86
CA GLN A 45 -11.51 -20.34 -17.35
C GLN A 45 -11.58 -19.06 -16.50
N LEU A 46 -12.77 -18.70 -16.02
CA LEU A 46 -12.95 -17.57 -15.13
C LEU A 46 -12.26 -17.80 -13.79
N GLU A 47 -12.43 -18.98 -13.19
CA GLU A 47 -11.79 -19.35 -11.93
C GLU A 47 -10.26 -19.34 -12.00
N LEU A 48 -9.69 -19.88 -13.09
CA LEU A 48 -8.25 -19.82 -13.33
C LEU A 48 -7.75 -18.36 -13.43
N LYS A 49 -8.52 -17.50 -14.10
CA LYS A 49 -8.17 -16.07 -14.22
C LYS A 49 -8.28 -15.32 -12.89
N VAL A 50 -9.26 -15.66 -12.05
CA VAL A 50 -9.35 -15.12 -10.68
C VAL A 50 -8.13 -15.56 -9.86
N ALA A 51 -7.72 -16.83 -9.94
CA ALA A 51 -6.54 -17.32 -9.23
C ALA A 51 -5.25 -16.61 -9.68
N GLU A 52 -5.08 -16.44 -10.99
CA GLU A 52 -3.95 -15.69 -11.57
C GLU A 52 -3.93 -14.23 -11.09
N LEU A 53 -5.10 -13.59 -11.03
CA LEU A 53 -5.23 -12.22 -10.53
C LEU A 53 -4.87 -12.11 -9.04
N VAL A 54 -5.36 -13.02 -8.20
CA VAL A 54 -5.02 -13.06 -6.78
C VAL A 54 -3.51 -13.22 -6.58
N GLN A 55 -2.89 -14.16 -7.30
CA GLN A 55 -1.44 -14.36 -7.23
C GLN A 55 -0.66 -13.12 -7.67
N PHE A 56 -1.09 -12.47 -8.76
CA PHE A 56 -0.47 -11.23 -9.23
C PHE A 56 -0.54 -10.12 -8.18
N LEU A 57 -1.71 -9.93 -7.54
CA LEU A 57 -1.91 -8.93 -6.51
C LEU A 57 -1.00 -9.17 -5.29
N LEU A 58 -0.92 -10.41 -4.81
CA LEU A 58 -0.06 -10.80 -3.68
C LEU A 58 1.44 -10.56 -3.98
N ILE A 59 1.90 -10.93 -5.18
CA ILE A 59 3.30 -10.71 -5.58
C ILE A 59 3.61 -9.21 -5.68
N LYS A 60 2.69 -8.41 -6.22
CA LYS A 60 2.88 -6.97 -6.36
C LYS A 60 2.90 -6.24 -5.01
N ASP A 61 2.12 -6.70 -4.04
CA ASP A 61 2.11 -6.08 -2.70
C ASP A 61 3.39 -6.34 -1.89
N GLN A 62 4.22 -7.33 -2.25
CA GLN A 62 5.52 -7.55 -1.58
C GLN A 62 6.43 -6.30 -1.60
N LYS A 63 6.32 -5.47 -2.63
CA LYS A 63 7.08 -4.21 -2.73
C LYS A 63 6.34 -3.01 -2.12
N LYS A 64 5.12 -3.21 -1.63
CA LYS A 64 4.21 -2.16 -1.13
C LYS A 64 4.04 -1.00 -2.12
N ILE A 65 4.11 -1.27 -3.43
CA ILE A 65 3.84 -0.28 -4.47
C ILE A 65 2.38 -0.39 -4.89
N PRO A 66 1.62 0.73 -4.95
CA PRO A 66 0.25 0.73 -5.45
C PRO A 66 0.14 0.11 -6.84
N ILE A 67 -0.85 -0.77 -7.01
CA ILE A 67 -1.06 -1.59 -8.19
C ILE A 67 -1.99 -0.84 -9.14
N LYS A 68 -1.50 -0.47 -10.33
CA LYS A 68 -2.31 0.24 -11.32
C LYS A 68 -3.26 -0.72 -12.03
N ARG A 69 -4.51 -0.31 -12.26
CA ARG A 69 -5.48 -1.04 -13.09
C ARG A 69 -4.92 -1.38 -14.47
N ALA A 70 -4.20 -0.45 -15.08
CA ALA A 70 -3.56 -0.66 -16.38
C ALA A 70 -2.56 -1.83 -16.36
N ASP A 71 -1.79 -1.99 -15.28
CA ASP A 71 -0.84 -3.10 -15.13
C ASP A 71 -1.58 -4.43 -14.96
N ILE A 72 -2.66 -4.44 -14.18
CA ILE A 72 -3.51 -5.64 -14.04
C ILE A 72 -4.11 -6.03 -15.40
N LEU A 73 -4.63 -5.06 -16.14
CA LEU A 73 -5.24 -5.29 -17.45
C LEU A 73 -4.21 -5.84 -18.45
N LYS A 74 -2.99 -5.30 -18.43
CA LYS A 74 -1.90 -5.70 -19.32
C LYS A 74 -1.34 -7.08 -19.00
N HIS A 75 -1.16 -7.40 -17.71
CA HIS A 75 -0.43 -8.59 -17.29
C HIS A 75 -1.31 -9.81 -17.00
N VAL A 76 -2.59 -9.61 -16.68
CA VAL A 76 -3.48 -10.71 -16.24
C VAL A 76 -4.71 -10.83 -17.14
N VAL A 77 -5.37 -9.70 -17.40
CA VAL A 77 -6.73 -9.70 -17.97
C VAL A 77 -6.70 -9.88 -19.48
N GLY A 78 -5.75 -9.27 -20.21
CA GLY A 78 -5.62 -9.46 -21.66
C GLY A 78 -6.92 -9.15 -22.41
N ASP A 79 -7.58 -10.19 -22.92
CA ASP A 79 -8.84 -10.14 -23.69
C ASP A 79 -10.12 -10.13 -22.82
N TYR A 80 -10.01 -10.29 -21.50
CA TYR A 80 -11.13 -10.34 -20.55
C TYR A 80 -11.52 -8.96 -19.99
N LYS A 81 -11.30 -7.89 -20.76
CA LYS A 81 -11.48 -6.50 -20.29
C LYS A 81 -12.94 -6.16 -19.96
N ASP A 82 -13.87 -6.80 -20.66
CA ASP A 82 -15.31 -6.65 -20.52
C ASP A 82 -15.84 -7.16 -19.17
N ILE A 83 -15.23 -8.22 -18.63
CA ILE A 83 -15.62 -8.82 -17.34
C ILE A 83 -14.67 -8.47 -16.19
N PHE A 84 -13.77 -7.51 -16.40
CA PHE A 84 -12.79 -7.11 -15.40
C PHE A 84 -13.40 -6.71 -14.05
N PRO A 85 -14.50 -5.92 -13.99
CA PRO A 85 -15.11 -5.56 -12.71
C PRO A 85 -15.53 -6.78 -11.87
N ASP A 86 -16.09 -7.80 -12.54
CA ASP A 86 -16.52 -9.04 -11.87
C ASP A 86 -15.32 -9.90 -11.43
N LEU A 87 -14.29 -10.01 -12.27
CA LEU A 87 -13.04 -10.67 -11.93
C LEU A 87 -12.37 -10.02 -10.70
N LEU A 88 -12.32 -8.69 -10.67
CA LEU A 88 -11.74 -7.95 -9.56
C LEU A 88 -12.53 -8.17 -8.27
N LYS A 89 -13.86 -8.15 -8.36
CA LYS A 89 -14.75 -8.42 -7.21
C LYS A 89 -14.53 -9.81 -6.64
N LEU A 90 -14.48 -10.84 -7.49
CA LEU A 90 -14.22 -12.22 -7.08
C LEU A 90 -12.82 -12.38 -6.48
N ALA A 91 -11.81 -11.75 -7.08
CA ALA A 91 -10.44 -11.76 -6.55
C ALA A 91 -10.36 -11.06 -5.18
N ALA A 92 -11.03 -9.92 -5.00
CA ALA A 92 -11.10 -9.22 -3.72
C ALA A 92 -11.75 -10.08 -2.63
N GLN A 93 -12.86 -10.75 -2.93
CA GLN A 93 -13.51 -11.69 -2.01
C GLN A 93 -12.58 -12.86 -1.63
N ARG A 94 -11.82 -13.40 -2.59
CA ARG A 94 -10.86 -14.48 -2.32
C ARG A 94 -9.68 -13.99 -1.49
N LEU A 95 -9.16 -12.79 -1.75
CA LEU A 95 -8.12 -12.16 -0.95
C LEU A 95 -8.55 -11.99 0.51
N GLU A 96 -9.78 -11.52 0.74
CA GLU A 96 -10.30 -11.27 2.07
C GLU A 96 -10.57 -12.58 2.82
N TYR A 97 -11.28 -13.53 2.19
CA TYR A 97 -11.69 -14.77 2.84
C TYR A 97 -10.56 -15.80 3.02
N VAL A 98 -9.63 -15.91 2.08
CA VAL A 98 -8.59 -16.95 2.10
C VAL A 98 -7.27 -16.43 2.66
N PHE A 99 -6.92 -15.18 2.36
CA PHE A 99 -5.61 -14.62 2.71
C PHE A 99 -5.69 -13.53 3.78
N GLY A 100 -6.89 -13.06 4.16
CA GLY A 100 -7.06 -11.97 5.11
C GLY A 100 -6.58 -10.62 4.58
N TYR A 101 -6.60 -10.40 3.26
CA TYR A 101 -6.26 -9.11 2.65
C TYR A 101 -7.48 -8.44 2.05
N ARG A 102 -7.68 -7.15 2.36
CA ARG A 102 -8.67 -6.31 1.69
C ARG A 102 -8.02 -5.53 0.57
N LEU A 103 -8.60 -5.63 -0.62
CA LEU A 103 -8.23 -4.82 -1.77
C LEU A 103 -8.96 -3.48 -1.70
N VAL A 104 -8.21 -2.38 -1.60
CA VAL A 104 -8.76 -1.02 -1.47
C VAL A 104 -8.19 -0.12 -2.57
N GLU A 105 -9.02 0.76 -3.12
CA GLU A 105 -8.55 1.80 -4.04
C GLU A 105 -7.89 2.93 -3.23
N LEU A 106 -6.67 3.32 -3.62
CA LEU A 106 -5.85 4.28 -2.87
C LEU A 106 -6.53 5.65 -2.76
N GLU A 107 -7.10 6.13 -3.87
CA GLU A 107 -7.81 7.39 -3.97
C GLU A 107 -9.03 7.17 -4.88
N PRO A 108 -10.18 7.82 -4.64
CA PRO A 108 -11.34 7.65 -5.49
C PRO A 108 -11.02 7.98 -6.96
N LYS A 109 -11.32 7.05 -7.87
CA LYS A 109 -11.11 7.19 -9.34
C LYS A 109 -9.64 7.18 -9.78
N SER A 110 -8.68 6.90 -8.90
CA SER A 110 -7.27 6.83 -9.28
C SER A 110 -6.93 5.61 -10.11
N ASN A 111 -7.79 4.58 -10.11
CA ASN A 111 -7.52 3.28 -10.71
C ASN A 111 -6.22 2.65 -10.17
N THR A 112 -5.87 2.95 -8.90
CA THR A 112 -4.73 2.39 -8.19
C THR A 112 -5.19 1.68 -6.94
N TYR A 113 -4.74 0.45 -6.74
CA TYR A 113 -5.18 -0.42 -5.66
C TYR A 113 -4.03 -0.78 -4.72
N ILE A 114 -4.35 -1.00 -3.45
CA ILE A 114 -3.43 -1.51 -2.43
C ILE A 114 -4.06 -2.71 -1.72
N LEU A 115 -3.24 -3.59 -1.17
CA LEU A 115 -3.69 -4.63 -0.25
C LEU A 115 -3.44 -4.19 1.18
N ILE A 116 -4.49 -4.21 1.99
CA ILE A 116 -4.45 -3.93 3.42
C ILE A 116 -4.65 -5.25 4.15
N ASN A 117 -3.77 -5.56 5.10
CA ASN A 117 -3.96 -6.72 5.94
C ASN A 117 -5.11 -6.47 6.91
N THR A 118 -6.12 -7.33 6.91
CA THR A 118 -7.27 -7.27 7.82
C THR A 118 -7.16 -8.22 8.99
N LEU A 119 -6.14 -9.07 9.03
CA LEU A 119 -5.83 -9.84 10.22
C LEU A 119 -5.33 -8.83 11.26
N GLU A 120 -6.11 -8.62 12.32
CA GLU A 120 -5.65 -7.80 13.43
C GLU A 120 -4.31 -8.36 13.95
N PRO A 121 -3.30 -7.51 14.19
CA PRO A 121 -2.15 -7.94 14.95
C PRO A 121 -2.66 -8.27 16.35
N VAL A 122 -2.84 -9.56 16.64
CA VAL A 122 -3.09 -10.02 18.01
C VAL A 122 -1.91 -9.51 18.82
N GLU A 123 -2.18 -8.77 19.90
CA GLU A 123 -1.18 -7.96 20.61
C GLU A 123 0.00 -8.79 21.16
N GLU A 124 -0.20 -10.08 21.42
CA GLU A 124 0.87 -11.05 21.78
C GLU A 124 1.70 -11.52 20.57
N ASP A 125 1.10 -11.58 19.39
CA ASP A 125 1.79 -11.90 18.14
C ASP A 125 2.53 -10.68 17.57
N ALA A 126 2.37 -9.47 18.12
CA ALA A 126 3.19 -8.32 17.72
C ALA A 126 4.68 -8.50 18.06
N GLU A 127 5.00 -9.37 19.02
CA GLU A 127 6.37 -9.74 19.38
C GLU A 127 6.92 -10.90 18.51
N VAL A 128 6.05 -11.75 17.94
CA VAL A 128 6.45 -13.02 17.28
C VAL A 128 6.12 -13.07 15.78
N ARG A 129 4.97 -12.53 15.38
CA ARG A 129 4.57 -12.30 13.98
C ARG A 129 4.73 -10.84 13.66
N GLY A 130 5.90 -10.51 13.13
CA GLY A 130 6.13 -9.28 12.40
C GLY A 130 5.20 -9.21 11.17
N ASP A 131 3.95 -8.79 11.39
CA ASP A 131 3.01 -8.50 10.31
C ASP A 131 3.49 -7.33 9.43
N GLN A 132 4.52 -6.63 9.92
CA GLN A 132 5.41 -5.76 9.19
C GLN A 132 6.88 -5.89 9.68
N GLY A 133 7.35 -7.13 9.84
CA GLY A 133 8.61 -7.51 10.51
C GLY A 133 9.92 -7.05 9.87
N THR A 134 9.89 -6.07 8.96
CA THR A 134 11.12 -5.45 8.48
C THR A 134 11.42 -4.24 9.36
N PRO A 135 12.68 -4.06 9.80
CA PRO A 135 13.10 -2.87 10.55
C PRO A 135 12.64 -1.56 9.87
N THR A 136 12.51 -1.55 8.54
CA THR A 136 11.98 -0.41 7.76
C THR A 136 10.59 0.05 8.20
N THR A 137 9.70 -0.83 8.67
CA THR A 137 8.40 -0.40 9.20
C THR A 137 8.55 0.32 10.54
N GLY A 138 9.45 -0.13 11.40
CA GLY A 138 9.75 0.59 12.64
C GLY A 138 10.22 2.02 12.34
N LEU A 139 11.12 2.17 11.35
CA LEU A 139 11.56 3.49 10.89
C LEU A 139 10.41 4.31 10.28
N LEU A 140 9.54 3.68 9.48
CA LEU A 140 8.35 4.34 8.94
C LEU A 140 7.44 4.87 10.06
N MET A 141 7.15 4.07 11.09
CA MET A 141 6.33 4.47 12.22
C MET A 141 6.94 5.64 12.99
N ILE A 142 8.26 5.65 13.17
CA ILE A 142 8.99 6.77 13.79
C ILE A 142 8.84 8.06 12.94
N VAL A 143 9.02 7.97 11.63
CA VAL A 143 8.89 9.14 10.73
C VAL A 143 7.43 9.65 10.70
N LEU A 144 6.44 8.75 10.61
CA LEU A 144 5.03 9.11 10.68
C LEU A 144 4.66 9.77 12.01
N GLY A 145 5.18 9.24 13.12
CA GLY A 145 5.05 9.83 14.45
C GLY A 145 5.64 11.22 14.52
N LEU A 146 6.86 11.42 14.01
CA LEU A 146 7.51 12.72 13.97
C LEU A 146 6.69 13.76 13.18
N ILE A 147 6.18 13.39 12.01
CA ILE A 147 5.31 14.27 11.19
C ILE A 147 4.04 14.64 11.96
N PHE A 148 3.41 13.66 12.62
CA PHE A 148 2.21 13.89 13.40
C PHE A 148 2.45 14.82 14.60
N MET A 149 3.54 14.59 15.34
CA MET A 149 3.93 15.42 16.49
C MET A 149 4.23 16.87 16.11
N LYS A 150 4.66 17.13 14.87
CA LYS A 150 4.96 18.46 14.32
C LYS A 150 3.78 19.14 13.62
N GLY A 151 2.58 18.57 13.67
CA GLY A 151 1.37 19.18 13.09
C GLY A 151 1.10 18.75 11.65
N ASN A 152 1.34 17.48 11.32
CA ASN A 152 1.08 16.83 10.03
C ASN A 152 1.96 17.25 8.85
N SER A 153 2.84 18.25 9.00
CA SER A 153 3.87 18.61 8.03
C SER A 153 5.18 18.90 8.74
N ILE A 154 6.31 18.54 8.13
CA ILE A 154 7.64 18.77 8.69
C ILE A 154 8.66 18.99 7.58
N LYS A 155 9.62 19.89 7.79
CA LYS A 155 10.73 20.12 6.84
C LYS A 155 11.67 18.91 6.77
N GLU A 156 12.25 18.68 5.60
CA GLU A 156 13.24 17.61 5.38
C GLU A 156 14.41 17.71 6.37
N THR A 157 14.88 18.92 6.64
CA THR A 157 15.99 19.20 7.57
C THR A 157 15.68 18.74 8.99
N GLU A 158 14.47 19.01 9.50
CA GLU A 158 14.05 18.61 10.84
C GLU A 158 13.89 17.09 10.97
N VAL A 159 13.41 16.42 9.91
CA VAL A 159 13.37 14.95 9.87
C VAL A 159 14.77 14.38 9.98
N TRP A 160 15.71 14.90 9.20
CA TRP A 160 17.10 14.45 9.27
C TRP A 160 17.77 14.76 10.61
N ASP A 161 17.49 15.92 11.22
CA ASP A 161 18.01 16.27 12.53
C ASP A 161 17.57 15.27 13.62
N PHE A 162 16.30 14.89 13.59
CA PHE A 162 15.75 13.90 14.51
C PHE A 162 16.35 12.51 14.25
N LEU A 163 16.40 12.08 12.99
CA LEU A 163 16.98 10.79 12.62
C LEU A 163 18.46 10.68 12.96
N ARG A 164 19.22 11.77 12.87
CA ARG A 164 20.63 11.83 13.30
C ARG A 164 20.78 11.57 14.79
N ARG A 165 19.85 12.05 15.63
CA ARG A 165 19.85 11.77 17.08
C ARG A 165 19.54 10.31 17.38
N LEU A 166 18.78 9.64 16.51
CA LEU A 166 18.51 8.20 16.57
C LEU A 166 19.62 7.34 15.93
N GLY A 167 20.73 7.94 15.49
CA GLY A 167 21.86 7.22 14.88
C GLY A 167 21.68 6.88 13.39
N VAL A 168 20.63 7.40 12.74
CA VAL A 168 20.38 7.21 11.31
C VAL A 168 20.93 8.40 10.53
N HIS A 169 21.98 8.16 9.74
CA HIS A 169 22.64 9.21 8.97
C HIS A 169 22.28 9.13 7.49
N PRO A 170 21.96 10.27 6.83
CA PRO A 170 21.58 10.30 5.40
C PRO A 170 22.73 9.91 4.45
N THR A 171 23.99 10.02 4.90
CA THR A 171 25.18 9.80 4.07
C THR A 171 25.81 8.42 4.26
N LYS A 172 25.34 7.64 5.24
CA LYS A 172 25.90 6.32 5.56
C LYS A 172 24.88 5.24 5.26
N LYS A 173 25.31 4.21 4.53
CA LYS A 173 24.50 3.00 4.38
C LYS A 173 24.41 2.31 5.73
N HIS A 174 23.19 2.16 6.23
CA HIS A 174 22.91 1.38 7.42
C HIS A 174 22.85 -0.10 7.07
N LEU A 175 23.45 -0.96 7.90
CA LEU A 175 23.48 -2.41 7.70
C LEU A 175 22.07 -3.03 7.56
N ILE A 176 21.09 -2.40 8.22
CA ILE A 176 19.71 -2.88 8.29
C ILE A 176 18.77 -2.14 7.31
N PHE A 177 18.99 -0.85 7.07
CA PHE A 177 18.06 -0.01 6.27
C PHE A 177 18.58 0.28 4.85
N GLY A 178 19.81 -0.12 4.53
CA GLY A 178 20.45 0.27 3.28
C GLY A 178 20.73 1.77 3.29
N ASP A 179 20.22 2.50 2.30
CA ASP A 179 20.38 3.96 2.19
C ASP A 179 19.14 4.66 2.80
N PRO A 180 19.24 5.26 4.00
CA PRO A 180 18.10 5.88 4.66
C PRO A 180 17.51 7.04 3.87
N LYS A 181 18.36 7.77 3.12
CA LYS A 181 17.92 8.89 2.29
C LYS A 181 17.02 8.37 1.19
N LYS A 182 17.50 7.40 0.42
CA LYS A 182 16.71 6.76 -0.62
C LYS A 182 15.43 6.13 -0.07
N LEU A 183 15.52 5.46 1.08
CA LEU A 183 14.37 4.80 1.70
C LEU A 183 13.25 5.80 2.02
N ILE A 184 13.58 6.95 2.62
CA ILE A 184 12.59 7.94 3.04
C ILE A 184 12.10 8.80 1.86
N THR A 185 13.01 9.31 1.03
CA THR A 185 12.65 10.26 -0.05
C THR A 185 12.13 9.57 -1.30
N GLU A 186 12.54 8.33 -1.58
CA GLU A 186 12.10 7.59 -2.76
C GLU A 186 11.15 6.46 -2.40
N ASP A 187 11.57 5.51 -1.57
CA ASP A 187 10.79 4.28 -1.39
C ASP A 187 9.47 4.53 -0.65
N PHE A 188 9.48 5.23 0.50
CA PHE A 188 8.24 5.56 1.22
C PHE A 188 7.31 6.49 0.42
N VAL A 189 7.87 7.36 -0.42
CA VAL A 189 7.09 8.23 -1.32
C VAL A 189 6.47 7.41 -2.45
N ARG A 190 7.22 6.48 -3.05
CA ARG A 190 6.71 5.56 -4.08
C ARG A 190 5.68 4.59 -3.56
N GLN A 191 5.82 4.17 -2.31
CA GLN A 191 4.83 3.35 -1.60
C GLN A 191 3.59 4.18 -1.19
N ARG A 192 3.63 5.51 -1.32
CA ARG A 192 2.56 6.47 -0.96
C ARG A 192 2.28 6.54 0.54
N TYR A 193 3.25 6.15 1.37
CA TYR A 193 3.20 6.40 2.82
C TYR A 193 3.53 7.85 3.16
N LEU A 194 4.45 8.45 2.41
CA LEU A 194 4.85 9.84 2.55
C LEU A 194 4.57 10.61 1.27
N GLU A 195 4.25 11.88 1.43
CA GLU A 195 4.28 12.85 0.36
C GLU A 195 5.44 13.79 0.56
N TYR A 196 6.25 13.93 -0.48
CA TYR A 196 7.40 14.82 -0.51
C TYR A 196 7.08 15.99 -1.42
N ARG A 197 6.89 17.17 -0.82
CA ARG A 197 6.44 18.38 -1.51
C ARG A 197 7.47 19.48 -1.35
N ARG A 198 7.65 20.26 -2.41
CA ARG A 198 8.47 21.48 -2.37
C ARG A 198 7.67 22.58 -1.70
N ILE A 199 8.27 23.29 -0.75
CA ILE A 199 7.65 24.45 -0.12
C ILE A 199 7.66 25.60 -1.13
N PRO A 200 6.50 26.17 -1.50
CA PRO A 200 6.46 27.35 -2.36
C PRO A 200 7.15 28.54 -1.70
N HIS A 201 7.84 29.36 -2.50
CA HIS A 201 8.39 30.66 -2.08
C HIS A 201 9.52 30.67 -1.03
N THR A 202 10.24 29.56 -0.83
CA THR A 202 11.50 29.53 -0.05
C THR A 202 12.73 29.65 -0.95
N ASP A 203 13.68 30.51 -0.56
CA ASP A 203 15.03 30.60 -1.12
C ASP A 203 16.06 30.44 0.03
N PRO A 204 16.84 29.33 0.08
CA PRO A 204 16.92 28.23 -0.88
C PRO A 204 15.67 27.33 -0.90
N VAL A 205 15.58 26.46 -1.90
CA VAL A 205 14.47 25.52 -2.08
C VAL A 205 14.39 24.53 -0.92
N ASP A 206 13.35 24.64 -0.10
CA ASP A 206 13.04 23.70 0.98
C ASP A 206 12.00 22.66 0.54
N TYR A 207 12.06 21.49 1.18
CA TYR A 207 11.09 20.42 1.01
C TYR A 207 10.47 20.03 2.36
N GLU A 208 9.23 19.56 2.31
CA GLU A 208 8.50 19.05 3.46
C GLU A 208 7.92 17.65 3.21
N PHE A 209 7.74 16.92 4.30
CA PHE A 209 7.09 15.62 4.35
C PHE A 209 5.71 15.73 4.99
N GLN A 210 4.75 15.05 4.38
CA GLN A 210 3.39 14.89 4.88
C GLN A 210 2.98 13.42 4.82
N TRP A 211 1.91 13.05 5.53
CA TRP A 211 1.32 11.73 5.42
C TRP A 211 0.73 11.52 4.02
N GLY A 212 1.09 10.41 3.39
CA GLY A 212 0.52 10.01 2.12
C GLY A 212 -0.79 9.24 2.24
N PRO A 213 -1.51 9.05 1.13
CA PRO A 213 -2.84 8.44 1.12
C PRO A 213 -2.82 6.99 1.62
N ARG A 214 -1.71 6.25 1.45
CA ARG A 214 -1.60 4.88 1.94
C ARG A 214 -1.56 4.83 3.47
N THR A 215 -0.89 5.79 4.10
CA THR A 215 -0.80 5.88 5.56
C THR A 215 -2.18 6.05 6.18
N ASN A 216 -3.03 6.89 5.59
CA ASN A 216 -4.39 7.13 6.09
C ASN A 216 -5.27 5.86 6.00
N LEU A 217 -4.98 4.96 5.07
CA LEU A 217 -5.72 3.71 4.90
C LEU A 217 -5.23 2.57 5.80
N GLU A 218 -3.91 2.44 5.99
CA GLU A 218 -3.33 1.36 6.80
C GLU A 218 -3.31 1.69 8.31
N THR A 219 -3.14 2.96 8.63
CA THR A 219 -2.92 3.45 10.00
C THR A 219 -3.89 4.59 10.32
N SER A 220 -4.04 4.91 11.60
CA SER A 220 -4.77 6.10 12.09
C SER A 220 -3.85 6.95 12.97
N LYS A 221 -4.14 8.25 13.10
CA LYS A 221 -3.44 9.14 14.03
C LYS A 221 -3.41 8.57 15.45
N MET A 222 -4.51 7.95 15.88
CA MET A 222 -4.59 7.28 17.18
C MET A 222 -3.59 6.13 17.32
N LYS A 223 -3.44 5.28 16.30
CA LYS A 223 -2.45 4.17 16.32
C LYS A 223 -1.02 4.70 16.38
N VAL A 224 -0.70 5.75 15.61
CA VAL A 224 0.63 6.38 15.66
C VAL A 224 0.89 7.03 17.01
N LEU A 225 -0.11 7.71 17.58
CA LEU A 225 0.01 8.34 18.89
C LEU A 225 0.26 7.32 19.99
N LYS A 226 -0.48 6.20 19.99
CA LYS A 226 -0.23 5.07 20.91
C LYS A 226 1.18 4.50 20.77
N PHE A 227 1.69 4.40 19.54
CA PHE A 227 3.07 3.97 19.30
C PHE A 227 4.10 4.96 19.89
N VAL A 228 3.94 6.26 19.63
CA VAL A 228 4.83 7.30 20.18
C VAL A 228 4.79 7.30 21.70
N ALA A 229 3.60 7.19 22.29
CA ALA A 229 3.40 7.10 23.73
C ALA A 229 4.14 5.89 24.34
N LYS A 230 4.03 4.72 23.69
CA LYS A 230 4.77 3.50 24.11
C LYS A 230 6.28 3.69 24.04
N VAL A 231 6.80 4.35 23.00
CA VAL A 231 8.25 4.61 22.85
C VAL A 231 8.77 5.55 23.95
N HIS A 232 7.96 6.53 24.34
CA HIS A 232 8.32 7.50 25.38
C HIS A 232 7.92 7.07 26.80
N ASN A 233 7.25 5.92 26.96
CA ASN A 233 6.65 5.47 28.22
C ASN A 233 5.75 6.53 28.87
N GLN A 234 4.96 7.21 28.05
CA GLN A 234 4.01 8.27 28.42
C GLN A 234 2.59 7.85 28.03
N ASP A 235 1.57 8.55 28.52
CA ASP A 235 0.18 8.33 28.12
C ASP A 235 -0.11 9.14 26.83
N PRO A 236 -0.80 8.59 25.81
CA PRO A 236 -1.30 9.38 24.68
C PRO A 236 -2.01 10.69 25.08
N LYS A 237 -2.62 10.74 26.26
CA LYS A 237 -3.29 11.93 26.82
C LYS A 237 -2.34 13.04 27.26
N ASP A 238 -1.05 12.74 27.43
CA ASP A 238 -0.02 13.75 27.74
C ASP A 238 0.19 14.73 26.57
N TRP A 239 -0.29 14.38 25.37
CA TRP A 239 -0.34 15.25 24.20
C TRP A 239 -1.79 15.59 23.82
N PRO A 240 -2.46 16.48 24.56
CA PRO A 240 -3.89 16.73 24.42
C PRO A 240 -4.27 17.25 23.03
N ALA A 241 -3.44 18.08 22.39
CA ALA A 241 -3.72 18.60 21.05
C ALA A 241 -3.75 17.47 20.00
N GLN A 242 -2.74 16.60 20.03
CA GLN A 242 -2.61 15.45 19.13
C GLN A 242 -3.68 14.39 19.44
N TYR A 243 -4.00 14.16 20.70
CA TYR A 243 -5.04 13.23 21.11
C TYR A 243 -6.44 13.66 20.64
N CYS A 244 -6.78 14.95 20.79
CA CYS A 244 -8.03 15.50 20.26
C CYS A 244 -8.11 15.39 18.74
N GLU A 245 -7.02 15.67 18.03
CA GLU A 245 -6.98 15.53 16.57
C GLU A 245 -7.15 14.07 16.13
N ALA A 246 -6.51 13.14 16.83
CA ALA A 246 -6.62 11.71 16.57
C ALA A 246 -8.04 11.18 16.82
N LEU A 247 -8.70 11.64 17.89
CA LEU A 247 -10.09 11.33 18.17
C LEU A 247 -11.04 11.88 17.11
N ALA A 248 -10.84 13.15 16.70
CA ALA A 248 -11.66 13.76 15.65
C ALA A 248 -11.56 13.01 14.32
N GLU A 249 -10.37 12.51 13.96
CA GLU A 249 -10.19 11.66 12.78
C GLU A 249 -10.93 10.31 12.90
N GLU A 250 -10.85 9.67 14.07
CA GLU A 250 -11.52 8.40 14.33
C GLU A 250 -13.06 8.55 14.28
N GLU A 251 -13.60 9.62 14.85
CA GLU A 251 -15.02 9.96 14.75
C GLU A 251 -15.44 10.24 13.30
N ALA A 252 -14.64 11.00 12.54
CA ALA A 252 -14.92 11.26 11.13
C ALA A 252 -14.90 9.99 10.28
N ARG A 253 -14.05 9.02 10.64
CA ARG A 253 -13.96 7.70 9.99
C ARG A 253 -15.11 6.78 10.38
N ALA A 254 -15.63 6.90 11.60
CA ALA A 254 -16.77 6.12 12.09
C ALA A 254 -18.12 6.64 11.57
N ARG A 255 -18.22 7.92 11.21
CA ARG A 255 -19.44 8.49 10.62
C ARG A 255 -19.61 8.04 9.15
N PRO A 256 -20.72 7.36 8.79
CA PRO A 256 -21.03 7.14 7.38
C PRO A 256 -21.31 8.48 6.70
N GLN A 257 -20.74 8.70 5.52
CA GLN A 257 -21.01 9.90 4.71
C GLN A 257 -22.49 9.94 4.31
N THR A 258 -23.33 10.63 5.08
CA THR A 258 -24.67 11.03 4.64
C THR A 258 -24.54 12.24 3.70
N GLY A 259 -24.21 11.96 2.45
CA GLY A 259 -24.16 12.94 1.37
C GLY A 259 -25.36 12.80 0.42
N GLY A 260 -26.57 13.07 0.91
CA GLY A 260 -27.74 13.34 0.07
C GLY A 260 -28.00 14.85 0.06
N PRO A 261 -28.22 15.50 -1.09
CA PRO A 261 -28.50 16.92 -1.14
C PRO A 261 -29.84 17.19 -0.42
N ALA A 262 -29.85 18.24 0.42
CA ALA A 262 -31.05 18.71 1.10
C ALA A 262 -32.12 19.08 0.05
N PRO A 263 -33.39 18.67 0.22
CA PRO A 263 -34.47 19.16 -0.63
C PRO A 263 -34.70 20.63 -0.29
N SER A 264 -34.45 21.51 -1.25
CA SER A 264 -34.91 22.90 -1.19
C SER A 264 -36.43 22.90 -1.11
N SER A 265 -36.98 23.47 -0.03
CA SER A 265 -38.40 23.85 0.07
C SER A 265 -38.69 25.08 -0.75
#